data_AF-A0A968M8A0-F1
#
_entry.id   AF-A0A968M8A0-F1
#
_cell.length_a   1.000
_cell.length_b   1.000
_cell.length_c   1.000
_cell.angle_alpha   90.00
_cell.angle_beta   90.00
_cell.angle_gamma   90.00
#
_symmetry.space_group_name_H-M   'P 1'
#
loop_
_entity.id
_entity.type
_entity.pdbx_description
1 polymer ?
#
loop_
_entity_poly.entity_id
_entity_poly.type
_entity_poly.pdbx_seq_one_letter_code
_entity_poly.pdbx_strand_id
1 'polypeptide(L)'
;MKLAILGKGGSGKSTISWILASYFARTKKTLAIDEDFNMDLIDHFGYEPRDFDTIADNHILFRETFEMEKSEKWFDLLKKKLPEYEIDSKVFKELSLSVNSNL
;
A
#
# COMPACT_ATOMS: atom_id res chain seq x y z
N MET A 1 -1.12 2.70 13.92
CA MET A 1 -2.49 2.16 13.70
C MET A 1 -2.51 1.55 12.30
N LYS A 2 -3.17 0.40 12.11
CA LYS A 2 -3.31 -0.28 10.81
C LYS A 2 -4.80 -0.48 10.53
N LEU A 3 -5.27 -0.09 9.35
CA LEU A 3 -6.67 -0.20 8.94
C LEU A 3 -6.72 -0.93 7.59
N ALA A 4 -7.66 -1.86 7.44
CA ALA A 4 -7.97 -2.52 6.18
C ALA A 4 -9.44 -2.26 5.84
N ILE A 5 -9.72 -1.78 4.63
CA ILE A 5 -11.06 -1.46 4.15
C ILE A 5 -11.47 -2.51 3.12
N LEU A 6 -12.48 -3.31 3.45
CA LEU A 6 -12.93 -4.44 2.65
C LEU A 6 -14.40 -4.23 2.23
N GLY A 7 -14.77 -4.72 1.05
CA GLY A 7 -16.13 -4.62 0.53
C GLY A 7 -16.31 -5.35 -0.79
N LYS A 8 -17.57 -5.53 -1.21
CA LYS A 8 -17.92 -6.07 -2.53
C LYS A 8 -17.83 -4.96 -3.59
N GLY A 9 -17.64 -5.34 -4.87
CA GLY A 9 -17.30 -4.46 -6.00
C GLY A 9 -18.01 -3.09 -6.06
N GLY A 10 -17.31 -2.10 -6.61
CA GLY A 10 -17.69 -0.69 -6.64
C GLY A 10 -16.61 0.22 -6.03
N SER A 11 -16.72 1.53 -6.29
CA SER A 11 -15.71 2.55 -5.94
C SER A 11 -15.76 3.03 -4.48
N GLY A 12 -16.82 2.69 -3.72
CA GLY A 12 -17.03 3.20 -2.37
C GLY A 12 -15.91 2.86 -1.37
N LYS A 13 -15.21 1.73 -1.57
CA LYS A 13 -14.06 1.33 -0.76
C LYS A 13 -12.90 2.32 -0.92
N SER A 14 -12.58 2.66 -2.16
CA SER A 14 -11.50 3.58 -2.50
C SER A 14 -11.85 5.01 -2.06
N THR A 15 -13.10 5.43 -2.23
CA THR A 15 -13.58 6.73 -1.73
C THR A 15 -13.44 6.85 -0.21
N ILE A 16 -13.87 5.85 0.56
CA ILE A 16 -13.73 5.87 2.03
C ILE A 16 -12.26 5.80 2.44
N SER A 17 -11.45 4.97 1.76
CA SER A 17 -10.01 4.85 2.02
C SER A 17 -9.30 6.19 1.78
N TRP A 18 -9.64 6.89 0.70
CA TRP A 18 -9.13 8.22 0.39
C TRP A 18 -9.49 9.26 1.45
N ILE A 19 -10.77 9.31 1.87
CA ILE A 19 -11.23 10.24 2.92
C ILE A 19 -10.49 10.00 4.23
N LEU A 20 -10.41 8.73 4.67
CA LEU A 20 -9.74 8.37 5.92
C LEU A 20 -8.25 8.66 5.87
N ALA A 21 -7.57 8.27 4.79
CA ALA A 21 -6.15 8.52 4.63
C ALA A 21 -5.85 10.02 4.62
N SER A 22 -6.63 10.81 3.86
CA SER A 22 -6.50 12.27 3.81
C SER A 22 -6.74 12.91 5.17
N TYR A 23 -7.78 12.49 5.90
CA TYR A 23 -8.06 12.99 7.24
C TYR A 23 -6.91 12.70 8.22
N PHE A 24 -6.41 11.46 8.27
CA PHE A 24 -5.32 11.10 9.16
C PHE A 24 -4.00 11.78 8.77
N ALA A 25 -3.72 11.96 7.48
CA ALA A 25 -2.52 12.62 6.99
C ALA A 25 -2.37 14.07 7.53
N ARG A 26 -3.46 14.74 7.89
CA ARG A 26 -3.41 16.09 8.49
C ARG A 26 -2.75 16.14 9.86
N THR A 27 -2.72 15.02 10.60
CA THR A 27 -2.24 14.98 11.99
C THR A 27 -1.22 13.87 12.26
N LYS A 28 -1.10 12.90 11.34
CA LYS A 28 -0.25 11.72 11.49
C LYS A 28 0.45 11.42 10.18
N LYS A 29 1.64 10.81 10.29
CA LYS A 29 2.31 10.20 9.16
C LYS A 29 1.49 8.98 8.71
N THR A 30 0.87 9.08 7.54
CA THR A 30 -0.07 8.09 7.00
C THR A 30 0.52 7.45 5.74
N LEU A 31 0.45 6.13 5.66
CA LEU A 31 0.71 5.37 4.44
C LEU A 31 -0.63 4.81 3.92
N ALA A 32 -0.98 5.15 2.69
CA ALA A 32 -2.10 4.54 1.97
C ALA A 32 -1.54 3.46 1.05
N ILE A 33 -2.20 2.31 1.00
CA ILE A 33 -1.83 1.18 0.14
C ILE A 33 -3.07 0.84 -0.68
N ASP A 34 -2.95 0.85 -2.00
CA ASP A 34 -3.98 0.37 -2.92
C ASP A 34 -3.67 -1.08 -3.32
N GLU A 35 -4.56 -1.99 -2.96
CA GLU A 35 -4.49 -3.42 -3.33
C GLU A 35 -5.70 -3.82 -4.21
N ASP A 36 -6.49 -2.86 -4.71
CA ASP A 36 -7.57 -3.15 -5.64
C ASP A 36 -7.01 -3.24 -7.07
N PHE A 37 -7.46 -4.25 -7.84
CA PHE A 37 -7.03 -4.44 -9.22
C PHE A 37 -7.32 -3.21 -10.10
N ASN A 38 -8.40 -2.47 -9.80
CA ASN A 38 -8.76 -1.27 -10.55
C ASN A 38 -7.89 -0.06 -10.20
N MET A 39 -7.15 -0.10 -9.09
CA MET A 39 -6.30 0.98 -8.60
C MET A 39 -7.02 2.34 -8.43
N ASP A 40 -8.33 2.32 -8.13
CA ASP A 40 -9.11 3.55 -8.03
C ASP A 40 -8.59 4.50 -6.93
N LEU A 41 -7.90 4.01 -5.89
CA LEU A 41 -7.47 4.86 -4.76
C LEU A 41 -6.38 5.84 -5.20
N ILE A 42 -5.44 5.41 -6.04
CA ILE A 42 -4.38 6.31 -6.53
C ILE A 42 -4.94 7.40 -7.44
N ASP A 43 -5.98 7.10 -8.22
CA ASP A 43 -6.69 8.08 -9.06
C ASP A 43 -7.34 9.18 -8.18
N HIS A 44 -7.91 8.81 -7.03
CA HIS A 44 -8.46 9.80 -6.07
C HIS A 44 -7.37 10.73 -5.50
N PHE A 45 -6.11 10.28 -5.47
CA PHE A 45 -4.97 11.11 -5.08
C PHE A 45 -4.35 11.90 -6.25
N GLY A 46 -4.85 11.72 -7.47
CA GLY A 46 -4.38 12.43 -8.66
C GLY A 46 -3.07 11.89 -9.23
N TYR A 47 -2.76 10.62 -8.96
CA TYR A 47 -1.61 9.92 -9.54
C TYR A 47 -2.08 8.90 -10.59
N GLU A 48 -1.15 8.43 -11.41
CA GLU A 48 -1.40 7.35 -12.36
C GLU A 48 -0.71 6.05 -11.91
N PRO A 49 -1.21 4.86 -12.31
CA PRO A 49 -0.59 3.58 -11.93
C PRO A 49 0.91 3.48 -12.21
N ARG A 50 1.36 4.11 -13.31
CA ARG A 50 2.78 4.14 -13.71
C ARG A 50 3.68 4.97 -12.79
N ASP A 51 3.11 5.76 -11.89
CA ASP A 51 3.86 6.56 -10.91
C ASP A 51 4.33 5.73 -9.71
N PHE A 52 3.89 4.47 -9.61
CA PHE A 52 4.21 3.58 -8.51
C PHE A 52 4.75 2.25 -9.00
N ASP A 53 5.72 1.72 -8.25
CA ASP A 53 6.09 0.32 -8.42
C ASP A 53 4.97 -0.57 -7.91
N THR A 54 4.52 -1.50 -8.74
CA THR A 54 3.54 -2.49 -8.33
C THR A 54 4.21 -3.57 -7.49
N ILE A 55 3.38 -4.35 -6.80
CA ILE A 55 3.82 -5.58 -6.14
C ILE A 55 4.48 -6.55 -7.13
N ALA A 56 4.04 -6.56 -8.39
CA ALA A 56 4.63 -7.39 -9.44
C ALA A 56 6.04 -6.92 -9.82
N ASP A 57 6.27 -5.61 -9.89
CA ASP A 57 7.59 -5.03 -10.20
C ASP A 57 8.62 -5.37 -9.12
N ASN A 58 8.17 -5.44 -7.87
CA ASN A 58 9.00 -5.80 -6.71
C ASN A 58 8.97 -7.29 -6.36
N HIS A 59 8.44 -8.16 -7.24
CA HIS A 59 8.24 -9.57 -6.92
C HIS A 59 9.53 -10.30 -6.50
N ILE A 60 10.66 -10.01 -7.14
CA ILE A 60 11.95 -10.64 -6.81
C ILE A 60 12.40 -10.19 -5.41
N LEU A 61 12.44 -8.87 -5.19
CA LEU A 61 12.84 -8.27 -3.92
C LEU A 61 11.96 -8.75 -2.75
N PHE A 62 10.65 -8.83 -2.99
CA PHE A 62 9.70 -9.36 -2.02
C PHE A 62 10.05 -10.80 -1.64
N ARG A 63 10.27 -11.69 -2.61
CA ARG A 63 10.63 -13.09 -2.32
C ARG A 63 11.95 -13.20 -1.55
N GLU A 64 12.95 -12.41 -1.90
CA GLU A 64 14.23 -12.38 -1.20
C GLU A 64 14.06 -11.89 0.25
N THR A 65 13.28 -10.82 0.45
CA THR A 65 13.03 -10.21 1.77
C THR A 65 12.33 -11.16 2.73
N PHE A 66 11.48 -12.05 2.19
CA PHE A 66 10.72 -13.02 2.98
C PHE A 66 11.29 -14.45 2.87
N GLU A 67 12.50 -14.61 2.33
CA GLU A 67 13.20 -15.88 2.17
C GLU A 67 12.31 -16.96 1.53
N MET A 68 11.55 -16.57 0.49
CA MET A 68 10.63 -17.46 -0.19
C MET A 68 11.35 -18.35 -1.21
N GLU A 69 11.14 -19.66 -1.12
CA GLU A 69 11.63 -20.57 -2.16
C GLU A 69 10.87 -20.36 -3.47
N LYS A 70 11.51 -20.61 -4.62
CA LYS A 70 10.90 -20.41 -5.97
C LYS A 70 9.53 -21.08 -6.17
N SER A 71 9.28 -22.20 -5.48
CA SER A 71 8.05 -22.97 -5.57
C SER A 71 6.92 -22.44 -4.68
N GLU A 72 7.23 -21.60 -3.69
CA GLU A 72 6.24 -21.08 -2.75
C GLU A 72 5.31 -20.06 -3.41
N LYS A 73 4.02 -20.13 -3.06
CA LYS A 73 3.04 -19.11 -3.45
C LYS A 73 3.04 -17.99 -2.42
N TRP A 74 2.65 -16.80 -2.84
CA TRP A 74 2.61 -15.61 -1.98
C TRP A 74 1.73 -15.81 -0.75
N PHE A 75 0.58 -16.46 -0.90
CA PHE A 75 -0.33 -16.75 0.21
C PHE A 75 0.24 -17.75 1.22
N ASP A 76 1.30 -18.50 0.89
CA ASP A 76 1.98 -19.37 1.86
C ASP A 76 2.70 -18.55 2.94
N LEU A 77 3.03 -17.28 2.68
CA LEU A 77 3.55 -16.36 3.70
C LEU A 77 2.56 -16.10 4.84
N LEU A 78 1.26 -16.13 4.56
CA LEU A 78 0.24 -15.93 5.60
C LEU A 78 0.25 -17.06 6.64
N LYS A 79 0.84 -18.21 6.30
CA LYS A 79 1.04 -19.34 7.21
C LYS A 79 2.32 -19.21 8.03
N LYS A 80 3.26 -18.37 7.59
CA LYS A 80 4.51 -18.09 8.30
C LYS A 80 4.26 -16.97 9.32
N LYS A 81 5.02 -16.99 10.41
CA LYS A 81 5.08 -15.83 11.30
C LYS A 81 5.73 -14.69 10.52
N LEU A 82 4.97 -13.62 10.25
CA LEU A 82 5.51 -12.45 9.56
C LEU A 82 6.68 -11.89 10.39
N PRO A 83 7.82 -11.56 9.76
CA PRO A 83 8.93 -10.94 10.47
C PRO A 83 8.48 -9.64 11.16
N GLU A 84 9.07 -9.35 12.30
CA GLU A 84 8.92 -8.03 12.90
C GLU A 84 9.72 -7.05 12.06
N TYR A 85 9.02 -6.17 11.34
CA TYR A 85 9.65 -5.10 10.58
C TYR A 85 9.52 -3.79 11.35
N GLU A 86 10.65 -3.12 11.53
CA GLU A 86 10.68 -1.70 11.82
C GLU A 86 10.62 -0.97 10.47
N ILE A 87 9.66 -0.07 10.32
CA ILE A 87 9.61 0.80 9.15
C ILE A 87 10.81 1.74 9.24
N ASP A 88 11.84 1.51 8.42
CA ASP A 88 12.95 2.44 8.32
C ASP A 88 12.42 3.79 7.84
N SER A 89 12.59 4.80 8.69
CA SER A 89 12.23 6.18 8.42
C SER A 89 12.79 6.73 7.11
N LYS A 90 13.91 6.19 6.60
CA LYS A 90 14.50 6.54 5.30
C LYS A 90 13.67 6.03 4.11
N VAL A 91 13.26 4.76 4.12
CA VAL A 91 12.43 4.16 3.04
C VAL A 91 11.09 4.88 2.93
N PHE A 92 10.53 5.29 4.07
CA PHE A 92 9.27 6.05 4.07
C PHE A 92 9.42 7.47 3.47
N LYS A 93 10.63 8.03 3.46
CA LYS A 93 10.90 9.37 2.92
C LYS A 93 10.96 9.37 1.39
N GLU A 94 11.32 8.22 0.80
CA GLU A 94 11.34 8.02 -0.65
C GLU A 94 9.94 7.70 -1.20
N LEU A 95 9.11 6.98 -0.43
CA LEU A 95 7.72 6.68 -0.80
C LEU A 95 6.72 7.81 -0.48
N SER A 96 7.13 8.85 0.25
CA SER A 96 6.28 10.01 0.52
C SER A 96 6.22 10.93 -0.69
N LEU A 97 5.40 10.57 -1.67
CA LEU A 97 4.89 11.54 -2.63
C LEU A 97 4.00 12.52 -1.84
N SER A 98 4.44 13.78 -1.81
CA SER A 98 3.73 14.86 -1.13
C SER A 98 2.34 15.02 -1.75
N VAL A 99 1.30 14.61 -1.02
CA VAL A 99 -0.08 14.98 -1.35
C VAL A 99 -0.13 16.51 -1.32
N ASN A 100 -0.26 17.14 -2.49
CA ASN A 100 -0.50 18.57 -2.59
C ASN A 100 -1.85 18.85 -1.92
N SER A 101 -1.80 19.32 -0.68
CA SER A 101 -2.98 19.71 0.09
C SER A 101 -3.51 21.04 -0.43
N ASN A 102 -4.28 20.99 -1.52
CA ASN A 102 -5.20 22.07 -1.91
C ASN A 102 -6.64 21.70 -1.52
N LEU A 103 -6.83 21.26 -0.27
CA LEU A 103 -8.12 21.15 0.40
C LEU A 103 -8.08 21.89 1.74
#